data_AF-A0A6P0M9W6-F1
#
_entry.id   AF-A0A6P0M9W6-F1
#
_cell.length_a   1.000
_cell.length_b   1.000
_cell.length_c   1.000
_cell.angle_alpha   90.00
_cell.angle_beta   90.00
_cell.angle_gamma   90.00
#
_symmetry.space_group_name_H-M   'P 1'
#
loop_
_entity.id
_entity.type
_entity.pdbx_description
1 polymer ?
#
loop_
_entity_poly.entity_id
_entity_poly.type
_entity_poly.pdbx_seq_one_letter_code
_entity_poly.pdbx_strand_id
1 'polypeptide(L)'
;QLQNPRLSNWDWLFWTGRRRELLVARWLADQLLPASIILVEPSRDNSLVPMPKQERSLTVAPMAQSQLSPKAPLVDQTVNWTMNRTMVKLQSGLSNLSGVPLELDILQVEKRAELLGLVFQTFEELVEDLRLSQVTLEQLPQKQQLILKDLWEASVTDFFGKYYTLYTENTQLEVVTILLGNYPIVKKAILDKIPLVIDLLGHRLFDSSLTIDNVSYPAHTPEAIQRSEFILDNLIIQIANGVIQPLLNQLADVEIIKVNFYHKNLMSSREIARFRNNLSWRYRQYQLFGEPQAIFESRYDLFILTDTGIKQTSIYAPRRRELEQLGGFQLAVTLAYELRDALSPRLQAAVTWIGNGVVYLLTQVFGRSIGLVVRGVIQGIGSSVQEARFGKNSGRGK
;
A
#
# COMPACT_ATOMS: atom_id res chain seq x y z
N GLN A 1 37.10 6.36 -21.28
CA GLN A 1 37.66 7.70 -21.58
C GLN A 1 38.17 8.41 -20.33
N LEU A 2 37.42 8.51 -19.21
CA LEU A 2 37.87 9.11 -17.94
C LEU A 2 39.13 8.51 -17.28
N GLN A 3 39.59 7.33 -17.71
CA GLN A 3 40.81 6.66 -17.23
C GLN A 3 42.08 7.06 -18.00
N ASN A 4 41.99 8.01 -18.94
CA ASN A 4 43.14 8.43 -19.74
C ASN A 4 43.96 9.51 -18.99
N PRO A 5 45.25 9.28 -18.68
CA PRO A 5 46.06 10.18 -17.85
C PRO A 5 46.43 11.53 -18.50
N ARG A 6 45.99 11.81 -19.74
CA ARG A 6 46.26 13.06 -20.49
C ARG A 6 45.01 13.90 -20.77
N LEU A 7 43.96 13.75 -19.97
CA LEU A 7 42.72 14.53 -20.13
C LEU A 7 42.89 15.97 -19.65
N SER A 8 42.51 16.94 -20.48
CA SER A 8 42.38 18.34 -20.08
C SER A 8 41.30 18.50 -19.00
N ASN A 9 41.44 19.48 -18.11
CA ASN A 9 40.46 19.76 -17.05
C ASN A 9 39.05 20.02 -17.60
N TRP A 10 38.95 20.62 -18.79
CA TRP A 10 37.68 20.87 -19.47
C TRP A 10 37.06 19.58 -20.03
N ASP A 11 37.88 18.70 -20.61
CA ASP A 11 37.41 17.39 -21.08
C ASP A 11 36.98 16.52 -19.91
N TRP A 12 37.70 16.57 -18.79
CA TRP A 12 37.32 15.85 -17.57
C TRP A 12 35.97 16.36 -17.03
N LEU A 13 35.75 17.67 -16.99
CA LEU A 13 34.47 18.26 -16.57
C LEU A 13 33.33 17.87 -17.53
N PHE A 14 33.58 17.90 -18.85
CA PHE A 14 32.62 17.49 -19.87
C PHE A 14 32.25 16.00 -19.74
N TRP A 15 33.23 15.10 -19.63
CA TRP A 15 33.01 13.66 -19.50
C TRP A 15 32.39 13.26 -18.16
N THR A 16 32.68 14.00 -17.08
CA THR A 16 32.00 13.80 -15.78
C THR A 16 30.56 14.29 -15.81
N GLY A 17 30.28 15.42 -16.47
CA GLY A 17 28.92 15.90 -16.75
C GLY A 17 28.12 14.89 -17.57
N ARG A 18 28.69 14.41 -18.68
CA ARG A 18 28.04 13.41 -19.55
C ARG A 18 27.80 12.07 -18.83
N ARG A 19 28.70 11.66 -17.95
CA ARG A 19 28.49 10.48 -17.09
C ARG A 19 27.31 10.67 -16.15
N ARG A 20 27.15 11.85 -15.53
CA ARG A 20 26.00 12.15 -14.67
C ARG A 20 24.71 12.15 -15.49
N GLU A 21 24.69 12.78 -16.66
CA GLU A 21 23.54 12.76 -17.56
C GLU A 21 23.14 11.34 -17.96
N LEU A 22 24.11 10.49 -18.33
CA LEU A 22 23.83 9.10 -18.69
C LEU A 22 23.35 8.26 -17.50
N LEU A 23 23.86 8.51 -16.30
CA LEU A 23 23.37 7.86 -15.08
C LEU A 23 21.95 8.32 -14.73
N VAL A 24 21.64 9.61 -14.89
CA VAL A 24 20.29 10.15 -14.69
C VAL A 24 19.34 9.64 -15.77
N ALA A 25 19.76 9.59 -17.03
CA ALA A 25 18.96 9.05 -18.13
C ALA A 25 18.72 7.55 -17.97
N ARG A 26 19.73 6.79 -17.51
CA ARG A 26 19.57 5.37 -17.15
C ARG A 26 18.63 5.20 -15.98
N TRP A 27 18.81 5.99 -14.91
CA TRP A 27 17.90 5.96 -13.76
C TRP A 27 16.47 6.31 -14.17
N LEU A 28 16.27 7.35 -14.99
CA LEU A 28 14.97 7.71 -15.54
C LEU A 28 14.39 6.61 -16.44
N ALA A 29 15.22 5.97 -17.27
CA ALA A 29 14.79 4.86 -18.11
C ALA A 29 14.38 3.64 -17.26
N ASP A 30 15.15 3.30 -16.23
CA ASP A 30 14.86 2.23 -15.28
C ASP A 30 13.55 2.51 -14.49
N GLN A 31 13.25 3.80 -14.25
CA GLN A 31 12.02 4.23 -13.56
C GLN A 31 10.80 4.37 -14.48
N LEU A 32 10.96 4.83 -15.72
CA LEU A 32 9.87 5.23 -16.63
C LEU A 32 9.53 4.20 -17.70
N LEU A 33 10.46 3.34 -18.11
CA LEU A 33 10.17 2.29 -19.08
C LEU A 33 9.52 1.07 -18.38
N PRO A 34 8.55 0.41 -19.01
CA PRO A 34 8.06 -0.88 -18.54
C PRO A 34 9.20 -1.89 -18.70
N ALA A 35 9.98 -2.07 -17.63
CA ALA A 35 10.85 -3.23 -17.52
C ALA A 35 9.94 -4.46 -17.58
N SER A 36 9.95 -5.15 -18.72
CA SER A 36 9.69 -6.56 -18.72
C SER A 36 10.67 -7.17 -17.72
N ILE A 37 10.14 -7.57 -16.56
CA ILE A 37 10.74 -8.53 -15.65
C ILE A 37 11.95 -7.97 -14.89
N ILE A 38 11.86 -8.07 -13.55
CA ILE A 38 13.01 -7.95 -12.67
C ILE A 38 13.95 -9.13 -13.00
N LEU A 39 14.83 -8.96 -13.98
CA LEU A 39 16.01 -9.80 -14.18
C LEU A 39 17.02 -9.39 -13.12
N VAL A 40 17.03 -10.12 -12.00
CA VAL A 40 18.20 -10.12 -11.10
C VAL A 40 19.24 -11.05 -11.75
N GLU A 41 20.33 -10.49 -12.24
CA GLU A 41 21.54 -11.26 -12.50
C GLU A 41 22.05 -11.87 -11.18
N PRO A 42 22.42 -13.16 -11.14
CA PRO A 42 22.96 -13.76 -9.94
C PRO A 42 24.33 -13.16 -9.65
N SER A 43 24.42 -12.33 -8.61
CA SER A 43 25.69 -11.89 -8.05
C SER A 43 26.42 -13.11 -7.48
N ARG A 44 27.51 -13.50 -8.15
CA ARG A 44 28.56 -14.35 -7.56
C ARG A 44 29.29 -13.49 -6.54
N ASP A 45 29.11 -13.76 -5.26
CA ASP A 45 30.09 -13.36 -4.25
C ASP A 45 30.40 -14.54 -3.33
N ASN A 46 31.58 -15.10 -3.56
CA ASN A 46 32.36 -15.82 -2.56
C ASN A 46 32.77 -14.79 -1.49
N SER A 47 32.34 -14.98 -0.26
CA SER A 47 32.98 -14.34 0.88
C SER A 47 32.90 -15.26 2.09
N LEU A 48 33.97 -16.03 2.26
CA LEU A 48 34.39 -16.60 3.53
C LEU A 48 34.55 -15.43 4.53
N VAL A 49 33.78 -15.43 5.62
CA VAL A 49 34.06 -14.58 6.78
C VAL A 49 34.07 -15.45 8.04
N PRO A 50 35.07 -15.29 8.94
CA PRO A 50 35.31 -16.20 10.05
C PRO A 50 34.42 -15.88 11.27
N MET A 51 34.14 -16.91 12.08
CA MET A 51 33.49 -16.80 13.39
C MET A 51 34.26 -15.89 14.38
N PRO A 52 33.56 -15.11 15.22
CA PRO A 52 34.09 -14.65 16.49
C PRO A 52 33.74 -15.61 17.64
N LYS A 53 34.69 -15.73 18.56
CA LYS A 53 34.71 -16.58 19.76
C LYS A 53 33.66 -16.17 20.81
N GLN A 54 33.18 -17.18 21.52
CA GLN A 54 32.35 -17.10 22.72
C GLN A 54 33.13 -16.51 23.91
N GLU A 55 32.51 -15.58 24.63
CA GLU A 55 32.82 -15.32 26.04
C GLU A 55 31.53 -15.42 26.87
N ARG A 56 31.61 -16.26 27.91
CA ARG A 56 30.56 -16.53 28.89
C ARG A 56 30.49 -15.36 29.86
N SER A 57 29.29 -14.90 30.18
CA SER A 57 29.03 -14.21 31.44
C SER A 57 27.69 -14.66 32.00
N LEU A 58 27.78 -15.28 33.16
CA LEU A 58 26.69 -15.78 33.98
C LEU A 58 26.09 -14.59 34.73
N THR A 59 24.78 -14.35 34.63
CA THR A 59 24.07 -13.61 35.68
C THR A 59 22.61 -14.05 35.79
N VAL A 60 22.38 -14.76 36.89
CA VAL A 60 21.18 -15.15 37.64
C VAL A 60 19.89 -14.37 37.34
N ALA A 61 18.81 -15.12 37.05
CA ALA A 61 17.41 -14.68 37.04
C ALA A 61 16.77 -14.82 38.44
N PRO A 62 15.72 -14.05 38.78
CA PRO A 62 14.74 -14.46 39.78
C PRO A 62 13.52 -15.13 39.14
N MET A 63 13.12 -16.25 39.75
CA MET A 63 11.96 -17.07 39.47
C MET A 63 10.63 -16.27 39.59
N ALA A 64 9.77 -16.38 38.59
CA ALA A 64 8.33 -16.18 38.75
C ALA A 64 7.62 -17.49 38.36
N GLN A 65 7.01 -18.14 39.36
CA GLN A 65 6.22 -19.35 39.20
C GLN A 65 4.88 -18.97 38.54
N SER A 66 4.59 -19.49 37.35
CA SER A 66 3.23 -19.48 36.80
C SER A 66 2.68 -20.90 36.82
N GLN A 67 1.67 -21.10 37.66
CA GLN A 67 0.90 -22.33 37.78
C GLN A 67 0.00 -22.49 36.55
N LEU A 68 0.15 -23.62 35.85
CA LEU A 68 -0.72 -24.05 34.76
C LEU A 68 -2.13 -24.34 35.29
N SER A 69 -3.14 -23.77 34.62
CA SER A 69 -4.53 -24.25 34.67
C SER A 69 -5.02 -24.44 33.22
N PRO A 70 -5.74 -25.53 32.91
CA PRO A 70 -6.14 -25.87 31.55
C PRO A 70 -7.40 -25.08 31.16
N LYS A 71 -7.38 -24.41 30.00
CA LYS A 71 -8.57 -23.71 29.47
C LYS A 71 -8.79 -24.05 28.00
N ALA A 72 -9.66 -25.04 27.77
CA ALA A 72 -10.40 -25.24 26.52
C ALA A 72 -11.88 -25.41 26.93
N PRO A 73 -12.76 -24.47 26.52
CA PRO A 73 -13.59 -24.65 25.31
C PRO A 73 -13.89 -23.37 24.51
N LEU A 74 -13.26 -22.23 24.83
CA LEU A 74 -13.53 -20.93 24.20
C LEU A 74 -12.73 -20.65 22.92
N VAL A 75 -11.55 -21.26 22.80
CA VAL A 75 -10.67 -21.13 21.62
C VAL A 75 -11.35 -21.73 20.38
N ASP A 76 -11.95 -22.91 20.51
CA ASP A 76 -12.68 -23.57 19.43
C ASP A 76 -13.86 -22.75 18.89
N GLN A 77 -14.55 -21.99 19.75
CA GLN A 77 -15.68 -21.15 19.32
C GLN A 77 -15.22 -19.93 18.52
N THR A 78 -14.09 -19.33 18.86
CA THR A 78 -13.54 -18.14 18.19
C THR A 78 -12.96 -18.48 16.81
N VAL A 79 -12.28 -19.63 16.69
CA VAL A 79 -11.77 -20.15 15.42
C VAL A 79 -12.92 -20.47 14.47
N ASN A 80 -13.92 -21.23 14.94
CA ASN A 80 -15.11 -21.57 14.14
C ASN A 80 -15.92 -20.33 13.70
N TRP A 81 -16.00 -19.29 14.55
CA TRP A 81 -16.64 -18.02 14.20
C TRP A 81 -15.89 -17.28 13.09
N THR A 82 -14.56 -17.15 13.23
CA THR A 82 -13.73 -16.45 12.23
C THR A 82 -13.83 -17.15 10.87
N MET A 83 -13.74 -18.48 10.87
CA MET A 83 -13.84 -19.31 9.67
C MET A 83 -15.17 -19.14 8.95
N ASN A 84 -16.30 -19.21 9.66
CA ASN A 84 -17.61 -18.98 9.05
C ASN A 84 -17.74 -17.57 8.45
N ARG A 85 -17.22 -16.55 9.13
CA ARG A 85 -17.30 -15.16 8.66
C ARG A 85 -16.43 -14.93 7.43
N THR A 86 -15.21 -15.45 7.41
CA THR A 86 -14.33 -15.40 6.24
C THR A 86 -14.98 -16.12 5.05
N MET A 87 -15.55 -17.31 5.27
CA MET A 87 -16.22 -18.06 4.21
C MET A 87 -17.44 -17.32 3.63
N VAL A 88 -18.24 -16.66 4.46
CA VAL A 88 -19.36 -15.81 3.99
C VAL A 88 -18.86 -14.63 3.16
N LYS A 89 -17.78 -13.96 3.59
CA LYS A 89 -17.18 -12.86 2.81
C LYS A 89 -16.65 -13.34 1.45
N LEU A 90 -16.08 -14.54 1.39
CA LEU A 90 -15.56 -15.15 0.16
C LEU A 90 -16.65 -15.51 -0.86
N GLN A 91 -17.90 -15.67 -0.42
CA GLN A 91 -19.06 -15.90 -1.29
C GLN A 91 -19.65 -14.60 -1.87
N SER A 92 -19.18 -13.43 -1.42
CA SER A 92 -19.60 -12.14 -1.97
C SER A 92 -18.93 -11.86 -3.31
N GLY A 93 -19.33 -10.78 -4.02
CA GLY A 93 -18.86 -10.48 -5.38
C GLY A 93 -17.35 -10.24 -5.54
N LEU A 94 -16.56 -10.23 -4.45
CA LEU A 94 -15.08 -10.08 -4.41
C LEU A 94 -14.52 -9.01 -5.35
N SER A 95 -15.32 -7.99 -5.63
CA SER A 95 -14.95 -6.88 -6.50
C SER A 95 -13.85 -6.06 -5.83
N ASN A 96 -12.88 -5.59 -6.62
CA ASN A 96 -11.82 -4.77 -6.06
C ASN A 96 -12.28 -3.31 -5.93
N LEU A 97 -12.51 -2.89 -4.69
CA LEU A 97 -12.93 -1.55 -4.28
C LEU A 97 -11.82 -0.82 -3.51
N SER A 98 -10.58 -1.33 -3.55
CA SER A 98 -9.44 -0.72 -2.87
C SER A 98 -8.94 0.57 -3.52
N GLY A 99 -9.30 0.81 -4.78
CA GLY A 99 -8.82 1.95 -5.56
C GLY A 99 -7.42 1.75 -6.18
N VAL A 100 -6.80 0.58 -5.98
CA VAL A 100 -5.53 0.20 -6.60
C VAL A 100 -5.66 -1.15 -7.32
N PRO A 101 -4.95 -1.38 -8.45
CA PRO A 101 -5.02 -2.66 -9.15
C PRO A 101 -4.38 -3.77 -8.30
N LEU A 102 -5.02 -4.94 -8.22
CA LEU A 102 -4.51 -6.13 -7.55
C LEU A 102 -4.20 -7.22 -8.57
N GLU A 103 -3.21 -8.06 -8.32
CA GLU A 103 -2.87 -9.18 -9.22
C GLU A 103 -4.08 -10.09 -9.47
N LEU A 104 -4.89 -10.31 -8.42
CA LEU A 104 -6.13 -11.08 -8.47
C LEU A 104 -7.21 -10.51 -9.40
N ASP A 105 -7.09 -9.24 -9.81
CA ASP A 105 -8.05 -8.61 -10.72
C ASP A 105 -8.03 -9.25 -12.11
N ILE A 106 -6.95 -9.96 -12.47
CA ILE A 106 -6.92 -10.69 -13.74
C ILE A 106 -7.89 -11.88 -13.75
N LEU A 107 -8.17 -12.47 -12.58
CA LEU A 107 -8.94 -13.70 -12.48
C LEU A 107 -10.44 -13.46 -12.68
N GLN A 108 -11.11 -14.49 -13.20
CA GLN A 108 -12.56 -14.64 -13.10
C GLN A 108 -12.98 -14.66 -11.62
N VAL A 109 -14.21 -14.23 -11.33
CA VAL A 109 -14.70 -14.08 -9.94
C VAL A 109 -14.67 -15.42 -9.20
N GLU A 110 -15.03 -16.50 -9.89
CA GLU A 110 -15.02 -17.86 -9.35
C GLU A 110 -13.60 -18.31 -9.00
N LYS A 111 -12.64 -18.08 -9.89
CA LYS A 111 -11.22 -18.42 -9.66
C LYS A 111 -10.58 -17.55 -8.58
N ARG A 112 -11.02 -16.31 -8.45
CA ARG A 112 -10.60 -15.44 -7.34
C ARG A 112 -11.11 -15.95 -6.00
N ALA A 113 -12.38 -16.34 -5.93
CA ALA A 113 -12.98 -16.92 -4.72
C ALA A 113 -12.29 -18.24 -4.33
N GLU A 114 -12.07 -19.12 -5.32
CA GLU A 114 -11.35 -20.38 -5.16
C GLU A 114 -9.95 -20.15 -4.58
N LEU A 115 -9.16 -19.24 -5.17
CA LEU A 115 -7.81 -18.96 -4.68
C LEU A 115 -7.79 -18.37 -3.26
N LEU A 116 -8.65 -17.39 -2.97
CA LEU A 116 -8.69 -16.79 -1.64
C LEU A 116 -9.15 -17.79 -0.58
N GLY A 117 -10.13 -18.65 -0.89
CA GLY A 117 -10.57 -19.72 -0.01
C GLY A 117 -9.50 -20.78 0.23
N LEU A 118 -8.78 -21.16 -0.82
CA LEU A 118 -7.65 -22.08 -0.74
C LEU A 118 -6.55 -21.52 0.15
N VAL A 119 -6.11 -20.27 -0.07
CA VAL A 119 -5.08 -19.62 0.75
C VAL A 119 -5.50 -19.55 2.22
N PHE A 120 -6.78 -19.26 2.49
CA PHE A 120 -7.30 -19.28 3.85
C PHE A 120 -7.21 -20.66 4.48
N GLN A 121 -7.63 -21.72 3.77
CA GLN A 121 -7.54 -23.09 4.27
C GLN A 121 -6.08 -23.51 4.51
N THR A 122 -5.18 -23.24 3.57
CA THR A 122 -3.74 -23.53 3.71
C THR A 122 -3.13 -22.79 4.90
N PHE A 123 -3.59 -21.57 5.20
CA PHE A 123 -3.15 -20.84 6.40
C PHE A 123 -3.62 -21.52 7.68
N GLU A 124 -4.87 -21.95 7.77
CA GLU A 124 -5.39 -22.65 8.96
C GLU A 124 -4.66 -23.99 9.16
N GLU A 125 -4.39 -24.74 8.10
CA GLU A 125 -3.57 -25.96 8.15
C GLU A 125 -2.14 -25.66 8.65
N LEU A 126 -1.53 -24.58 8.16
CA LEU A 126 -0.21 -24.14 8.63
C LEU A 126 -0.22 -23.76 10.13
N VAL A 127 -1.28 -23.10 10.60
CA VAL A 127 -1.43 -22.75 12.03
C VAL A 127 -1.51 -24.02 12.89
N GLU A 128 -2.27 -25.03 12.46
CA GLU A 128 -2.33 -26.31 13.16
C GLU A 128 -0.99 -27.06 13.13
N ASP A 129 -0.26 -27.04 12.00
CA ASP A 129 1.08 -27.63 11.90
C ASP A 129 2.08 -26.96 12.86
N LEU A 130 2.04 -25.63 12.98
CA LEU A 130 2.86 -24.88 13.94
C LEU A 130 2.51 -25.25 15.38
N ARG A 131 1.22 -25.46 15.68
CA ARG A 131 0.74 -25.89 16.99
C ARG A 131 1.23 -27.29 17.33
N LEU A 132 1.09 -28.25 16.41
CA LEU A 132 1.56 -29.63 16.56
C LEU A 132 3.09 -29.70 16.70
N SER A 133 3.79 -28.81 16.02
CA SER A 133 5.26 -28.68 16.08
C SER A 133 5.76 -27.98 17.36
N GLN A 134 4.87 -27.54 18.25
CA GLN A 134 5.19 -26.86 19.52
C GLN A 134 6.13 -25.66 19.34
N VAL A 135 5.92 -24.89 18.26
CA VAL A 135 6.66 -23.65 18.04
C VAL A 135 6.37 -22.69 19.20
N THR A 136 7.39 -21.97 19.70
CA THR A 136 7.21 -20.98 20.77
C THR A 136 7.07 -19.56 20.21
N LEU A 137 6.52 -18.64 21.00
CA LEU A 137 6.31 -17.25 20.59
C LEU A 137 7.63 -16.57 20.19
N GLU A 138 8.73 -16.86 20.89
CA GLU A 138 10.05 -16.28 20.65
C GLU A 138 10.71 -16.77 19.35
N GLN A 139 10.22 -17.89 18.80
CA GLN A 139 10.71 -18.51 17.57
C GLN A 139 9.99 -17.99 16.31
N LEU A 140 8.83 -17.35 16.45
CA LEU A 140 8.05 -16.86 15.31
C LEU A 140 8.82 -15.83 14.46
N PRO A 141 9.49 -14.81 15.03
CA PRO A 141 10.20 -13.81 14.23
C PRO A 141 11.29 -14.41 13.33
N GLN A 142 12.01 -15.43 13.80
CA GLN A 142 13.07 -16.09 13.04
C GLN A 142 12.50 -17.04 11.97
N LYS A 143 11.30 -17.60 12.21
CA LYS A 143 10.60 -18.49 11.28
C LYS A 143 9.69 -17.76 10.29
N GLN A 144 9.41 -16.46 10.47
CA GLN A 144 8.46 -15.69 9.67
C GLN A 144 8.64 -15.86 8.16
N GLN A 145 9.87 -15.72 7.68
CA GLN A 145 10.17 -15.82 6.25
C GLN A 145 9.93 -17.22 5.71
N LEU A 146 10.24 -18.25 6.50
CA LEU A 146 9.98 -19.64 6.14
C LEU A 146 8.47 -19.91 6.12
N ILE A 147 7.74 -19.46 7.14
CA ILE A 147 6.28 -19.61 7.23
C ILE A 147 5.58 -18.97 6.01
N LEU A 148 5.91 -17.73 5.67
CA LEU A 148 5.31 -17.06 4.52
C LEU A 148 5.68 -17.72 3.19
N LYS A 149 6.91 -18.23 3.09
CA LYS A 149 7.36 -19.00 1.93
C LYS A 149 6.54 -20.27 1.79
N ASP A 150 6.48 -21.09 2.84
CA ASP A 150 5.78 -22.37 2.83
C ASP A 150 4.29 -22.18 2.51
N LEU A 151 3.65 -21.18 3.12
CA LEU A 151 2.27 -20.80 2.82
C LEU A 151 2.07 -20.47 1.33
N TRP A 152 2.97 -19.66 0.77
CA TRP A 152 2.90 -19.30 -0.64
C TRP A 152 3.19 -20.49 -1.58
N GLU A 153 4.21 -21.31 -1.30
CA GLU A 153 4.56 -22.48 -2.11
C GLU A 153 3.43 -23.51 -2.12
N ALA A 154 2.82 -23.78 -0.97
CA ALA A 154 1.64 -24.63 -0.86
C ALA A 154 0.46 -24.06 -1.64
N SER A 155 0.17 -22.76 -1.48
CA SER A 155 -0.92 -22.09 -2.20
C SER A 155 -0.74 -22.14 -3.73
N VAL A 156 0.48 -21.94 -4.23
CA VAL A 156 0.79 -22.09 -5.67
C VAL A 156 0.57 -23.54 -6.12
N THR A 157 1.08 -24.50 -5.35
CA THR A 157 1.02 -25.92 -5.70
C THR A 157 -0.41 -26.43 -5.75
N ASP A 158 -1.24 -26.06 -4.78
CA ASP A 158 -2.61 -26.54 -4.67
C ASP A 158 -3.55 -25.84 -5.64
N PHE A 159 -3.38 -24.53 -5.87
CA PHE A 159 -4.24 -23.77 -6.79
C PHE A 159 -4.06 -24.17 -8.25
N PHE A 160 -2.81 -24.36 -8.71
CA PHE A 160 -2.56 -24.77 -10.10
C PHE A 160 -2.59 -26.30 -10.27
N GLY A 161 -2.38 -27.04 -9.19
CA GLY A 161 -2.23 -28.49 -9.20
C GLY A 161 -0.77 -28.90 -9.40
N LYS A 162 -0.27 -29.72 -8.47
CA LYS A 162 1.13 -30.18 -8.38
C LYS A 162 1.73 -30.71 -9.70
N TYR A 163 0.93 -31.40 -10.51
CA TYR A 163 1.37 -32.03 -11.75
C TYR A 163 0.83 -31.32 -13.00
N TYR A 164 0.39 -30.07 -12.87
CA TYR A 164 -0.18 -29.34 -13.99
C TYR A 164 0.89 -28.98 -15.02
N THR A 165 0.78 -29.63 -16.17
CA THR A 165 1.66 -29.45 -17.32
C THR A 165 0.87 -28.87 -18.48
N LEU A 166 1.45 -27.85 -19.12
CA LEU A 166 0.94 -27.30 -20.37
C LEU A 166 1.76 -27.82 -21.52
N TYR A 167 1.06 -28.26 -22.57
CA TYR A 167 1.67 -28.68 -23.82
C TYR A 167 1.46 -27.57 -24.85
N THR A 168 2.54 -26.90 -25.22
CA THR A 168 2.60 -26.00 -26.37
C THR A 168 3.26 -26.73 -27.54
N GLU A 169 3.03 -26.29 -28.78
CA GLU A 169 3.45 -26.98 -30.01
C GLU A 169 4.89 -27.53 -29.98
N ASN A 170 5.83 -26.86 -29.27
CA ASN A 170 7.23 -27.28 -29.20
C ASN A 170 7.77 -27.49 -27.76
N THR A 171 6.96 -27.33 -26.71
CA THR A 171 7.47 -27.36 -25.32
C THR A 171 6.44 -27.88 -24.31
N GLN A 172 6.93 -28.65 -23.33
CA GLN A 172 6.20 -28.98 -22.11
C GLN A 172 6.60 -27.97 -21.03
N LEU A 173 5.60 -27.32 -20.44
CA LEU A 173 5.79 -26.35 -19.37
C LEU A 173 5.20 -26.92 -18.08
N GLU A 174 6.07 -27.21 -17.11
CA GLU A 174 5.65 -27.53 -15.74
C GLU A 174 5.31 -26.23 -15.02
N VAL A 175 4.02 -25.92 -14.94
CA VAL A 175 3.53 -24.61 -14.48
C VAL A 175 4.04 -24.31 -13.08
N VAL A 176 3.80 -25.22 -12.13
CA VAL A 176 4.20 -25.02 -10.72
C VAL A 176 5.71 -24.80 -10.59
N THR A 177 6.55 -25.59 -11.26
CA THR A 177 8.01 -25.43 -11.26
C THR A 177 8.44 -24.04 -11.73
N ILE A 178 7.83 -23.52 -12.80
CA ILE A 178 8.10 -22.18 -13.33
C ILE A 178 7.68 -21.10 -12.32
N LEU A 179 6.48 -21.22 -11.73
CA LEU A 179 5.95 -20.22 -10.80
C LEU A 179 6.78 -20.17 -9.51
N LEU A 180 7.11 -21.33 -8.92
CA LEU A 180 7.93 -21.43 -7.72
C LEU A 180 9.34 -20.87 -7.93
N GLY A 181 9.91 -21.01 -9.13
CA GLY A 181 11.19 -20.41 -9.52
C GLY A 181 11.24 -18.88 -9.42
N ASN A 182 10.09 -18.20 -9.32
CA ASN A 182 9.99 -16.75 -9.19
C ASN A 182 9.89 -16.27 -7.73
N TYR A 183 10.09 -17.16 -6.74
CA TYR A 183 10.06 -16.82 -5.31
C TYR A 183 10.86 -15.55 -4.95
N PRO A 184 12.09 -15.31 -5.43
CA PRO A 184 12.84 -14.10 -5.06
C PRO A 184 12.12 -12.79 -5.41
N ILE A 185 11.38 -12.79 -6.52
CA ILE A 185 10.61 -11.62 -6.97
C ILE A 185 9.39 -11.44 -6.07
N VAL A 186 8.64 -12.51 -5.81
CA VAL A 186 7.44 -12.50 -4.96
C VAL A 186 7.79 -12.13 -3.52
N LYS A 187 8.87 -12.71 -2.97
CA LYS A 187 9.38 -12.41 -1.65
C LYS A 187 9.61 -10.91 -1.47
N LYS A 188 10.36 -10.29 -2.37
CA LYS A 188 10.73 -8.87 -2.29
C LYS A 188 9.54 -7.94 -2.53
N ALA A 189 8.70 -8.27 -3.51
CA ALA A 189 7.61 -7.38 -3.94
C ALA A 189 6.38 -7.46 -3.02
N ILE A 190 6.12 -8.62 -2.42
CA ILE A 190 4.87 -8.93 -1.73
C ILE A 190 5.13 -9.46 -0.32
N LEU A 191 5.80 -10.61 -0.16
CA LEU A 191 5.84 -11.31 1.15
C LEU A 191 6.57 -10.52 2.24
N ASP A 192 7.71 -9.91 1.93
CA ASP A 192 8.48 -9.09 2.87
C ASP A 192 7.74 -7.80 3.26
N LYS A 193 6.68 -7.44 2.54
CA LYS A 193 5.88 -6.25 2.76
C LYS A 193 4.60 -6.53 3.55
N ILE A 194 4.28 -7.79 3.88
CA ILE A 194 3.10 -8.14 4.67
C ILE A 194 3.35 -7.77 6.15
N PRO A 195 2.63 -6.78 6.71
CA PRO A 195 2.86 -6.33 8.08
C PRO A 195 2.16 -7.25 9.09
N LEU A 196 2.59 -7.20 10.35
CA LEU A 196 1.91 -7.80 11.51
C LEU A 196 1.67 -9.32 11.46
N VAL A 197 2.44 -10.06 10.66
CA VAL A 197 2.33 -11.52 10.57
C VAL A 197 2.61 -12.19 11.92
N ILE A 198 3.58 -11.67 12.68
CA ILE A 198 3.92 -12.19 14.01
C ILE A 198 2.80 -11.92 15.00
N ASP A 199 2.19 -10.74 14.97
CA ASP A 199 1.05 -10.41 15.82
C ASP A 199 -0.15 -11.33 15.53
N LEU A 200 -0.42 -11.60 14.25
CA LEU A 200 -1.47 -12.53 13.84
C LEU A 200 -1.21 -13.95 14.36
N LEU A 201 -0.01 -14.49 14.12
CA LEU A 201 0.37 -15.84 14.57
C LEU A 201 0.41 -15.93 16.10
N GLY A 202 0.95 -14.90 16.77
CA GLY A 202 0.99 -14.78 18.22
C GLY A 202 -0.40 -14.82 18.84
N HIS A 203 -1.34 -14.09 18.24
CA HIS A 203 -2.74 -14.08 18.62
C HIS A 203 -3.42 -15.43 18.37
N ARG A 204 -3.19 -16.06 17.22
CA ARG A 204 -3.85 -17.33 16.84
C ARG A 204 -3.33 -18.55 17.59
N LEU A 205 -2.03 -18.61 17.86
CA LEU A 205 -1.38 -19.78 18.48
C LEU A 205 -1.32 -19.72 20.00
N PHE A 206 -1.25 -18.52 20.59
CA PHE A 206 -0.93 -18.34 22.01
C PHE A 206 -1.90 -17.42 22.75
N ASP A 207 -3.03 -17.02 22.14
CA ASP A 207 -3.96 -16.03 22.70
C ASP A 207 -3.25 -14.72 23.12
N SER A 208 -2.21 -14.33 22.38
CA SER A 208 -1.47 -13.11 22.66
C SER A 208 -2.36 -11.87 22.51
N SER A 209 -2.20 -10.90 23.42
CA SER A 209 -2.86 -9.60 23.32
C SER A 209 -2.40 -8.85 22.08
N LEU A 210 -3.32 -8.13 21.43
CA LEU A 210 -3.00 -7.27 20.29
C LEU A 210 -2.91 -5.81 20.72
N THR A 211 -1.89 -5.11 20.21
CA THR A 211 -1.76 -3.67 20.45
C THR A 211 -2.56 -2.90 19.39
N ILE A 212 -3.56 -2.14 19.84
CA ILE A 212 -4.42 -1.30 19.01
C ILE A 212 -4.27 0.12 19.53
N ASP A 213 -3.79 1.03 18.69
CA ASP A 213 -3.63 2.45 19.01
C ASP A 213 -2.82 2.68 20.31
N ASN A 214 -1.75 1.90 20.48
CA ASN A 214 -0.87 1.84 21.66
C ASN A 214 -1.52 1.31 22.95
N VAL A 215 -2.70 0.70 22.86
CA VAL A 215 -3.37 0.03 23.99
C VAL A 215 -3.36 -1.48 23.76
N SER A 216 -3.02 -2.26 24.79
CA SER A 216 -3.01 -3.72 24.72
C SER A 216 -4.42 -4.28 25.00
N TYR A 217 -4.97 -5.00 24.03
CA TYR A 217 -6.27 -5.66 24.12
C TYR A 217 -6.10 -7.18 24.25
N PRO A 218 -6.71 -7.82 25.27
CA PRO A 218 -6.72 -9.28 25.40
C PRO A 218 -7.34 -9.96 24.17
N ALA A 219 -6.87 -11.16 23.83
CA ALA A 219 -7.21 -11.83 22.57
C ALA A 219 -8.73 -12.02 22.34
N HIS A 220 -9.50 -12.27 23.39
CA HIS A 220 -10.94 -12.52 23.27
C HIS A 220 -11.82 -11.26 23.32
N THR A 221 -11.22 -10.07 23.27
CA THR A 221 -11.99 -8.82 23.16
C THR A 221 -12.47 -8.60 21.73
N PRO A 222 -13.66 -8.00 21.53
CA PRO A 222 -14.17 -7.70 20.19
C PRO A 222 -13.18 -6.90 19.31
N GLU A 223 -12.43 -5.98 19.93
CA GLU A 223 -11.44 -5.14 19.27
C GLU A 223 -10.24 -5.95 18.77
N ALA A 224 -9.70 -6.84 19.61
CA ALA A 224 -8.60 -7.72 19.22
C ALA A 224 -9.04 -8.71 18.12
N ILE A 225 -10.22 -9.29 18.24
CA ILE A 225 -10.76 -10.21 17.23
C ILE A 225 -10.90 -9.48 15.88
N GLN A 226 -11.49 -8.28 15.87
CA GLN A 226 -11.62 -7.49 14.64
C GLN A 226 -10.27 -7.09 14.04
N ARG A 227 -9.30 -6.69 14.88
CA ARG A 227 -7.95 -6.38 14.40
C ARG A 227 -7.26 -7.60 13.80
N SER A 228 -7.40 -8.77 14.43
CA SER A 228 -6.90 -10.04 13.88
C SER A 228 -7.54 -10.36 12.54
N GLU A 229 -8.86 -10.17 12.39
CA GLU A 229 -9.57 -10.36 11.11
C GLU A 229 -9.00 -9.46 10.01
N PHE A 230 -8.71 -8.18 10.28
CA PHE A 230 -8.10 -7.30 9.28
C PHE A 230 -6.71 -7.74 8.84
N ILE A 231 -5.88 -8.20 9.79
CA ILE A 231 -4.53 -8.69 9.48
C ILE A 231 -4.61 -9.99 8.67
N LEU A 232 -5.53 -10.88 9.02
CA LEU A 232 -5.79 -12.13 8.32
C LEU A 232 -6.31 -11.91 6.89
N ASP A 233 -7.33 -11.06 6.71
CA ASP A 233 -7.86 -10.72 5.39
C ASP A 233 -6.73 -10.18 4.49
N ASN A 234 -5.88 -9.32 5.04
CA ASN A 234 -4.74 -8.77 4.32
C ASN A 234 -3.70 -9.85 3.97
N LEU A 235 -3.37 -10.75 4.90
CA LEU A 235 -2.46 -11.87 4.64
C LEU A 235 -2.98 -12.73 3.47
N ILE A 236 -4.24 -13.14 3.51
CA ILE A 236 -4.87 -13.98 2.49
C ILE A 236 -4.80 -13.29 1.12
N ILE A 237 -5.21 -12.02 1.04
CA ILE A 237 -5.20 -11.25 -0.22
C ILE A 237 -3.78 -11.09 -0.75
N GLN A 238 -2.80 -10.81 0.11
CA GLN A 238 -1.42 -10.61 -0.31
C GLN A 238 -0.76 -11.92 -0.76
N ILE A 239 -0.99 -13.03 -0.08
CA ILE A 239 -0.51 -14.34 -0.54
C ILE A 239 -1.13 -14.71 -1.89
N ALA A 240 -2.44 -14.50 -2.04
CA ALA A 240 -3.14 -14.75 -3.30
C ALA A 240 -2.62 -13.85 -4.44
N ASN A 241 -2.32 -12.56 -4.18
CA ASN A 241 -1.61 -11.71 -5.13
C ASN A 241 -0.22 -12.29 -5.48
N GLY A 242 0.49 -12.81 -4.48
CA GLY A 242 1.77 -13.50 -4.64
C GLY A 242 1.69 -14.76 -5.50
N VAL A 243 0.60 -15.51 -5.43
CA VAL A 243 0.37 -16.70 -6.29
C VAL A 243 0.21 -16.30 -7.76
N ILE A 244 -0.49 -15.19 -8.03
CA ILE A 244 -0.77 -14.73 -9.39
C ILE A 244 0.38 -13.92 -10.01
N GLN A 245 1.24 -13.31 -9.19
CA GLN A 245 2.34 -12.48 -9.70
C GLN A 245 3.28 -13.22 -10.67
N PRO A 246 3.75 -14.45 -10.39
CA PRO A 246 4.57 -15.21 -11.33
C PRO A 246 3.80 -15.61 -12.58
N LEU A 247 2.50 -15.91 -12.46
CA LEU A 247 1.64 -16.27 -13.59
C LEU A 247 1.60 -15.12 -14.60
N LEU A 248 1.40 -13.90 -14.11
CA LEU A 248 1.41 -12.67 -14.92
C LEU A 248 2.75 -12.38 -15.57
N ASN A 249 3.86 -12.79 -14.95
CA ASN A 249 5.18 -12.52 -15.46
C ASN A 249 5.66 -13.53 -16.49
N GLN A 250 5.35 -14.81 -16.27
CA GLN A 250 5.91 -15.91 -17.04
C GLN A 250 4.91 -16.50 -18.04
N LEU A 251 3.62 -16.55 -17.69
CA LEU A 251 2.61 -17.32 -18.43
C LEU A 251 1.40 -16.46 -18.87
N ALA A 252 1.52 -15.13 -18.81
CA ALA A 252 0.45 -14.19 -19.13
C ALA A 252 -0.18 -14.41 -20.52
N ASP A 253 0.62 -14.70 -21.54
CA ASP A 253 0.14 -14.81 -22.91
C ASP A 253 -0.24 -16.23 -23.34
N VAL A 254 -0.14 -17.22 -22.43
CA VAL A 254 -0.48 -18.62 -22.75
C VAL A 254 -2.00 -18.81 -22.84
N GLU A 255 -2.49 -19.22 -24.00
CA GLU A 255 -3.93 -19.21 -24.31
C GLU A 255 -4.77 -20.09 -23.37
N ILE A 256 -4.26 -21.27 -23.02
CA ILE A 256 -4.93 -22.19 -22.07
C ILE A 256 -5.07 -21.53 -20.69
N ILE A 257 -4.07 -20.76 -20.25
CA ILE A 257 -4.14 -20.00 -18.99
C ILE A 257 -5.22 -18.92 -19.08
N LYS A 258 -5.27 -18.16 -20.18
CA LYS A 258 -6.27 -17.10 -20.35
C LYS A 258 -7.70 -17.65 -20.25
N VAL A 259 -7.98 -18.72 -20.98
CA VAL A 259 -9.30 -19.36 -21.02
C VAL A 259 -9.72 -19.88 -19.64
N ASN A 260 -8.81 -20.51 -18.90
CA ASN A 260 -9.13 -21.17 -17.63
C ASN A 260 -9.16 -20.21 -16.43
N PHE A 261 -8.38 -19.13 -16.46
CA PHE A 261 -8.18 -18.28 -15.29
C PHE A 261 -8.67 -16.85 -15.47
N TYR A 262 -8.57 -16.26 -16.66
CA TYR A 262 -8.71 -14.81 -16.82
C TYR A 262 -10.12 -14.34 -17.08
N HIS A 263 -10.41 -13.13 -16.59
CA HIS A 263 -11.66 -12.46 -16.88
C HIS A 263 -11.84 -12.24 -18.39
N LYS A 264 -13.06 -12.37 -18.90
CA LYS A 264 -13.37 -12.22 -20.34
C LYS A 264 -12.95 -10.88 -20.95
N ASN A 265 -12.74 -9.85 -20.13
CA ASN A 265 -12.32 -8.51 -20.54
C ASN A 265 -10.79 -8.33 -20.55
N LEU A 266 -10.03 -9.39 -20.26
CA LEU A 266 -8.58 -9.42 -20.17
C LEU A 266 -8.02 -10.59 -20.99
N MET A 267 -8.55 -10.78 -22.20
CA MET A 267 -8.17 -11.89 -23.08
C MET A 267 -7.14 -11.49 -24.13
N SER A 268 -7.15 -10.22 -24.57
CA SER A 268 -6.19 -9.76 -25.57
C SER A 268 -4.83 -9.46 -24.95
N SER A 269 -3.74 -9.72 -25.68
CA SER A 269 -2.39 -9.38 -25.22
C SER A 269 -2.24 -7.89 -24.91
N ARG A 270 -3.00 -7.01 -25.59
CA ARG A 270 -2.99 -5.57 -25.30
C ARG A 270 -3.61 -5.24 -23.93
N GLU A 271 -4.73 -5.87 -23.58
CA GLU A 271 -5.37 -5.68 -22.27
C GLU A 271 -4.50 -6.22 -21.15
N ILE A 272 -3.93 -7.41 -21.33
CA ILE A 272 -3.00 -8.03 -20.38
C ILE A 272 -1.76 -7.15 -20.18
N ALA A 273 -1.17 -6.63 -21.26
CA ALA A 273 -0.05 -5.70 -21.17
C ALA A 273 -0.42 -4.40 -20.43
N ARG A 274 -1.60 -3.82 -20.70
CA ARG A 274 -2.10 -2.65 -19.98
C ARG A 274 -2.27 -2.95 -18.48
N PHE A 275 -2.83 -4.11 -18.15
CA PHE A 275 -3.03 -4.56 -16.79
C PHE A 275 -1.69 -4.70 -16.04
N ARG A 276 -0.71 -5.39 -16.63
CA ARG A 276 0.66 -5.52 -16.09
C ARG A 276 1.33 -4.15 -15.91
N ASN A 277 1.11 -3.21 -16.84
CA ASN A 277 1.65 -1.86 -16.72
C ASN A 277 1.02 -1.10 -15.55
N ASN A 278 -0.30 -1.23 -15.34
CA ASN A 278 -0.98 -0.62 -14.19
C ASN A 278 -0.47 -1.19 -12.86
N LEU A 279 -0.26 -2.51 -12.76
CA LEU A 279 0.36 -3.13 -11.59
C LEU A 279 1.79 -2.63 -11.37
N SER A 280 2.59 -2.57 -12.43
CA SER A 280 3.96 -2.06 -12.37
C SER A 280 4.00 -0.59 -11.90
N TRP A 281 3.03 0.21 -12.34
CA TRP A 281 2.87 1.59 -11.87
C TRP A 281 2.49 1.66 -10.39
N ARG A 282 1.56 0.80 -9.93
CA ARG A 282 1.19 0.69 -8.51
C ARG A 282 2.42 0.44 -7.64
N TYR A 283 3.26 -0.56 -7.99
CA TYR A 283 4.47 -0.87 -7.21
C TYR A 283 5.41 0.32 -7.10
N ARG A 284 5.67 1.02 -8.22
CA ARG A 284 6.55 2.20 -8.23
C ARG A 284 5.96 3.35 -7.41
N GLN A 285 4.68 3.67 -7.62
CA GLN A 285 4.00 4.74 -6.90
C GLN A 285 3.99 4.49 -5.39
N TYR A 286 3.71 3.25 -4.98
CA TYR A 286 3.75 2.87 -3.58
C TYR A 286 5.17 2.96 -3.02
N GLN A 287 6.17 2.39 -3.69
CA GLN A 287 7.56 2.44 -3.22
C GLN A 287 8.12 3.87 -3.11
N LEU A 288 7.77 4.74 -4.04
CA LEU A 288 8.31 6.11 -4.11
C LEU A 288 7.57 7.07 -3.17
N PHE A 289 6.24 6.94 -3.04
CA PHE A 289 5.41 7.91 -2.33
C PHE A 289 4.55 7.28 -1.24
N GLY A 290 3.85 6.18 -1.53
CA GLY A 290 2.89 5.57 -0.61
C GLY A 290 3.52 5.02 0.67
N GLU A 291 4.57 4.21 0.55
CA GLU A 291 5.28 3.58 1.67
C GLU A 291 5.97 4.63 2.57
N PRO A 292 6.73 5.61 2.04
CA PRO A 292 7.29 6.68 2.87
C PRO A 292 6.22 7.48 3.61
N GLN A 293 5.11 7.80 2.93
CA GLN A 293 3.98 8.50 3.56
C GLN A 293 3.36 7.66 4.69
N ALA A 294 3.09 6.37 4.45
CA ALA A 294 2.52 5.48 5.46
C ALA A 294 3.45 5.29 6.67
N ILE A 295 4.77 5.25 6.45
CA ILE A 295 5.78 5.22 7.52
C ILE A 295 5.75 6.52 8.33
N PHE A 296 5.75 7.68 7.65
CA PHE A 296 5.67 9.00 8.29
C PHE A 296 4.40 9.16 9.14
N GLU A 297 3.26 8.74 8.60
CA GLU A 297 1.96 8.78 9.28
C GLU A 297 1.75 7.65 10.30
N SER A 298 2.76 6.79 10.53
CA SER A 298 2.69 5.65 11.46
C SER A 298 1.48 4.75 11.23
N ARG A 299 1.26 4.36 9.97
CA ARG A 299 0.15 3.47 9.59
C ARG A 299 0.59 2.34 8.66
N TYR A 300 -0.18 1.27 8.69
CA TYR A 300 -0.19 0.25 7.65
C TYR A 300 -1.50 0.33 6.88
N ASP A 301 -1.41 0.23 5.57
CA ASP A 301 -2.57 0.07 4.70
C ASP A 301 -2.79 -1.42 4.47
N LEU A 302 -4.01 -1.89 4.77
CA LEU A 302 -4.41 -3.29 4.71
C LEU A 302 -5.55 -3.49 3.71
N PHE A 303 -5.52 -4.59 2.98
CA PHE A 303 -6.69 -5.05 2.22
C PHE A 303 -7.59 -5.89 3.13
N ILE A 304 -8.89 -5.61 3.12
CA ILE A 304 -9.89 -6.32 3.91
C ILE A 304 -11.02 -6.86 3.03
N LEU A 305 -11.57 -7.99 3.44
CA LEU A 305 -12.72 -8.61 2.79
C LEU A 305 -14.01 -8.05 3.42
N THR A 306 -14.89 -7.50 2.59
CA THR A 306 -16.21 -7.02 2.99
C THR A 306 -17.31 -7.75 2.22
N ASP A 307 -18.55 -7.59 2.66
CA ASP A 307 -19.76 -8.03 1.97
C ASP A 307 -19.90 -7.48 0.53
N THR A 308 -19.27 -6.34 0.25
CA THR A 308 -19.28 -5.70 -1.08
C THR A 308 -18.07 -6.07 -1.96
N GLY A 309 -16.99 -6.56 -1.37
CA GLY A 309 -15.73 -6.82 -2.06
C GLY A 309 -14.48 -6.47 -1.23
N ILE A 310 -13.34 -6.38 -1.91
CA ILE A 310 -12.04 -6.07 -1.31
C ILE A 310 -11.89 -4.56 -1.15
N LYS A 311 -11.71 -4.07 0.08
CA LYS A 311 -11.46 -2.65 0.37
C LYS A 311 -10.07 -2.46 0.95
N GLN A 312 -9.57 -1.23 0.88
CA GLN A 312 -8.39 -0.82 1.62
C GLN A 312 -8.81 -0.08 2.89
N THR A 313 -8.18 -0.40 4.00
CA THR A 313 -8.30 0.31 5.27
C THR A 313 -6.91 0.65 5.80
N SER A 314 -6.80 1.61 6.70
CA SER A 314 -5.54 1.94 7.36
C SER A 314 -5.64 1.66 8.85
N ILE A 315 -4.58 1.14 9.43
CA ILE A 315 -4.45 0.94 10.87
C ILE A 315 -3.22 1.66 11.40
N TYR A 316 -3.33 2.25 12.58
CA TYR A 316 -2.17 2.82 13.25
C TYR A 316 -1.24 1.73 13.77
N ALA A 317 0.07 1.93 13.57
CA ALA A 317 1.13 1.11 14.15
C ALA A 317 2.42 1.94 14.31
N PRO A 318 3.18 1.81 15.41
CA PRO A 318 4.46 2.52 15.55
C PRO A 318 5.49 2.08 14.51
N ARG A 319 5.89 2.97 13.59
CA ARG A 319 6.84 2.70 12.50
C ARG A 319 8.16 3.49 12.59
N ARG A 320 8.55 3.89 13.81
CA ARG A 320 9.73 4.74 14.04
C ARG A 320 11.04 4.16 13.51
N ARG A 321 11.27 2.85 13.69
CA ARG A 321 12.48 2.18 13.18
C ARG A 321 12.56 2.23 11.66
N GLU A 322 11.43 2.09 10.98
CA GLU A 322 11.35 2.17 9.52
C GLU A 322 11.59 3.61 9.03
N LEU A 323 11.04 4.60 9.76
CA LEU A 323 11.25 6.02 9.46
C LEU A 323 12.72 6.41 9.55
N GLU A 324 13.44 5.92 10.57
CA GLU A 324 14.87 6.14 10.76
C GLU A 324 15.74 5.46 9.68
N GLN A 325 15.21 4.44 9.00
CA GLN A 325 15.87 3.73 7.91
C GLN A 325 15.59 4.34 6.52
N LEU A 326 14.65 5.29 6.41
CA LEU A 326 14.37 5.94 5.14
C LEU A 326 15.57 6.77 4.68
N GLY A 327 15.92 6.61 3.40
CA GLY A 327 17.03 7.32 2.78
C GLY A 327 16.67 7.86 1.39
N GLY A 328 17.53 8.73 0.87
CA GLY A 328 17.45 9.25 -0.49
C GLY A 328 16.10 9.90 -0.80
N PHE A 329 15.47 9.46 -1.89
CA PHE A 329 14.20 10.03 -2.36
C PHE A 329 13.04 9.81 -1.38
N GLN A 330 13.00 8.66 -0.69
CA GLN A 330 11.92 8.35 0.26
C GLN A 330 11.93 9.31 1.46
N LEU A 331 13.12 9.65 1.98
CA LEU A 331 13.28 10.66 3.02
C LEU A 331 12.89 12.07 2.52
N ALA A 332 13.20 12.40 1.26
CA ALA A 332 12.78 13.68 0.68
C ALA A 332 11.25 13.80 0.61
N VAL A 333 10.54 12.69 0.34
CA VAL A 333 9.07 12.66 0.35
C VAL A 333 8.51 12.93 1.74
N THR A 334 9.05 12.31 2.80
CA THR A 334 8.57 12.56 4.17
C THR A 334 8.83 14.00 4.61
N LEU A 335 10.01 14.55 4.30
CA LEU A 335 10.33 15.97 4.55
C LEU A 335 9.39 16.92 3.77
N ALA A 336 8.98 16.55 2.56
CA ALA A 336 8.02 17.34 1.79
C ALA A 336 6.62 17.35 2.44
N TYR A 337 6.18 16.21 3.00
CA TYR A 337 4.96 16.14 3.79
C TYR A 337 5.06 16.98 5.07
N GLU A 338 6.15 16.86 5.82
CA GLU A 338 6.40 17.67 7.02
C GLU A 338 6.40 19.17 6.70
N LEU A 339 7.06 19.57 5.62
CA LEU A 339 7.09 20.96 5.17
C LEU A 339 5.70 21.45 4.77
N ARG A 340 4.93 20.64 4.05
CA ARG A 340 3.54 20.97 3.69
C ARG A 340 2.71 21.22 4.93
N ASP A 341 2.79 20.37 5.94
CA ASP A 341 2.00 20.49 7.16
C ASP A 341 2.44 21.71 7.99
N ALA A 342 3.74 22.02 8.01
CA ALA A 342 4.28 23.23 8.64
C ALA A 342 3.86 24.53 7.91
N LEU A 343 3.63 24.48 6.59
CA LEU A 343 3.25 25.63 5.78
C LEU A 343 1.73 25.81 5.63
N SER A 344 0.94 24.74 5.76
CA SER A 344 -0.52 24.74 5.56
C SER A 344 -1.25 25.83 6.36
N PRO A 345 -0.98 26.03 7.68
CA PRO A 345 -1.63 27.09 8.45
C PRO A 345 -1.32 28.50 7.91
N ARG A 346 -0.10 28.72 7.41
CA ARG A 346 0.34 30.02 6.88
C ARG A 346 -0.30 30.32 5.53
N LEU A 347 -0.38 29.32 4.66
CA LEU A 347 -1.10 29.41 3.38
C LEU A 347 -2.58 29.69 3.60
N GLN A 348 -3.22 28.97 4.52
CA GLN A 348 -4.63 29.19 4.86
C GLN A 348 -4.87 30.60 5.40
N ALA A 349 -3.99 31.11 6.26
CA ALA A 349 -4.06 32.49 6.76
C ALA A 349 -3.92 33.52 5.64
N ALA A 350 -2.98 33.33 4.70
CA ALA A 350 -2.81 34.22 3.56
C ALA A 350 -4.03 34.23 2.63
N VAL A 351 -4.58 33.05 2.30
CA VAL A 351 -5.81 32.93 1.49
C VAL A 351 -6.98 33.60 2.18
N THR A 352 -7.14 33.40 3.50
CA THR A 352 -8.22 34.03 4.28
C THR A 352 -8.06 35.55 4.30
N TRP A 353 -6.83 36.06 4.44
CA TRP A 353 -6.56 37.50 4.41
C TRP A 353 -6.87 38.11 3.03
N ILE A 354 -6.44 37.47 1.94
CA ILE A 354 -6.78 37.90 0.57
C ILE A 354 -8.29 37.86 0.36
N GLY A 355 -8.96 36.78 0.77
CA GLY A 355 -10.40 36.63 0.67
C GLY A 355 -11.16 37.74 1.41
N ASN A 356 -10.76 38.04 2.65
CA ASN A 356 -11.31 39.16 3.41
C ASN A 356 -11.05 40.51 2.72
N GLY A 357 -9.89 40.70 2.10
CA GLY A 357 -9.56 41.87 1.31
C GLY A 357 -10.46 42.02 0.08
N VAL A 358 -10.70 40.94 -0.66
CA VAL A 358 -11.61 40.91 -1.82
C VAL A 358 -13.05 41.21 -1.38
N VAL A 359 -13.53 40.57 -0.31
CA VAL A 359 -14.86 40.83 0.26
C VAL A 359 -14.99 42.29 0.71
N TYR A 360 -13.96 42.85 1.34
CA TYR A 360 -13.93 44.25 1.74
C TYR A 360 -14.01 45.19 0.52
N LEU A 361 -13.22 44.93 -0.53
CA LEU A 361 -13.26 45.72 -1.75
C LEU A 361 -14.66 45.68 -2.39
N LEU A 362 -15.25 44.49 -2.53
CA LEU A 362 -16.59 44.30 -3.09
C LEU A 362 -17.70 44.98 -2.27
N THR A 363 -17.68 44.80 -0.96
CA THR A 363 -18.77 45.29 -0.09
C THR A 363 -18.62 46.76 0.27
N GLN A 364 -17.43 47.21 0.64
CA GLN A 364 -17.21 48.57 1.13
C GLN A 364 -16.87 49.53 0.01
N VAL A 365 -15.96 49.17 -0.90
CA VAL A 365 -15.54 50.11 -1.95
C VAL A 365 -16.62 50.19 -3.01
N PHE A 366 -16.97 49.07 -3.66
CA PHE A 366 -18.01 49.09 -4.68
C PHE A 366 -19.40 49.41 -4.11
N GLY A 367 -19.75 48.86 -2.94
CA GLY A 367 -21.04 49.16 -2.30
C GLY A 367 -21.21 50.64 -1.93
N ARG A 368 -20.17 51.30 -1.38
CA ARG A 368 -20.23 52.75 -1.11
C ARG A 368 -20.19 53.57 -2.40
N SER A 369 -19.42 53.17 -3.40
CA SER A 369 -19.41 53.85 -4.71
C SER A 369 -20.78 53.85 -5.36
N ILE A 370 -21.48 52.72 -5.37
CA ILE A 370 -22.87 52.62 -5.86
C ILE A 370 -23.80 53.51 -5.00
N GLY A 371 -23.67 53.45 -3.68
CA GLY A 371 -24.47 54.28 -2.77
C GLY A 371 -24.30 55.78 -3.00
N LEU A 372 -23.07 56.23 -3.30
CA LEU A 372 -22.77 57.64 -3.62
C LEU A 372 -23.37 58.04 -4.98
N VAL A 373 -23.31 57.19 -5.99
CA VAL A 373 -23.94 57.45 -7.29
C VAL A 373 -25.45 57.58 -7.14
N VAL A 374 -26.10 56.65 -6.42
CA VAL A 374 -27.55 56.71 -6.13
C VAL A 374 -27.90 58.00 -5.39
N ARG A 375 -27.10 58.37 -4.37
CA ARG A 375 -27.31 59.61 -3.62
C ARG A 375 -27.14 60.85 -4.48
N GLY A 376 -26.15 60.87 -5.38
CA GLY A 376 -25.93 61.95 -6.34
C GLY A 376 -27.09 62.10 -7.32
N VAL A 377 -27.63 60.99 -7.85
CA VAL A 377 -28.80 61.00 -8.74
C VAL A 377 -30.04 61.55 -8.02
N ILE A 378 -30.30 61.10 -6.79
CA ILE A 378 -31.43 61.60 -5.99
C ILE A 378 -31.29 63.11 -5.70
N GLN A 379 -30.08 63.57 -5.36
CA GLN A 379 -29.83 65.00 -5.13
C GLN A 379 -29.98 65.84 -6.41
N GLY A 380 -29.53 65.34 -7.57
CA GLY A 380 -29.69 66.03 -8.86
C GLY A 380 -31.14 66.11 -9.34
N ILE A 381 -31.95 65.08 -9.07
CA ILE A 381 -33.39 65.13 -9.32
C ILE A 381 -34.07 66.09 -8.33
N GLY A 382 -33.65 66.11 -7.07
CA GLY A 382 -34.17 67.02 -6.05
C GLY A 382 -33.92 68.49 -6.38
N SER A 383 -32.72 68.85 -6.84
CA SER A 383 -32.38 70.22 -7.22
C SER A 383 -33.12 70.70 -8.47
N SER A 384 -33.22 69.85 -9.51
CA SER A 384 -33.95 70.20 -10.74
C SER A 384 -35.46 70.39 -10.50
N VAL A 385 -36.06 69.65 -9.55
CA VAL A 385 -37.46 69.87 -9.13
C VAL A 385 -37.62 71.15 -8.29
N GLN A 386 -36.63 71.52 -7.49
CA GLN A 386 -36.65 72.77 -6.72
C GLN A 386 -36.48 74.00 -7.63
N GLU A 387 -35.61 73.92 -8.63
CA GLU A 387 -35.38 74.98 -9.61
C GLU A 387 -36.61 75.16 -10.54
N ALA A 388 -37.28 74.06 -10.91
CA ALA A 388 -38.57 74.10 -11.63
C ALA A 388 -39.73 74.66 -10.78
N ARG A 389 -39.66 74.55 -9.45
CA ARG A 389 -40.67 75.13 -8.53
C ARG A 389 -40.41 76.60 -8.21
N PHE A 390 -39.15 77.04 -8.13
CA PHE A 390 -38.82 78.45 -7.91
C PHE A 390 -38.89 79.31 -9.19
N GLY A 391 -38.78 78.73 -10.39
CA GLY A 391 -39.00 79.43 -11.65
C GLY A 391 -40.47 79.79 -11.95
N LYS A 392 -41.44 79.30 -11.15
CA LYS A 392 -42.88 79.45 -11.43
C LYS A 392 -43.66 80.23 -10.38
N ASN A 393 -42.99 81.12 -9.62
CA ASN A 393 -43.65 82.01 -8.67
C ASN A 393 -43.09 83.45 -8.66
N SER A 394 -42.76 83.98 -9.84
CA SER A 394 -42.68 85.43 -10.06
C SER A 394 -43.75 85.82 -11.08
N GLY A 395 -44.93 86.16 -10.59
CA GLY A 395 -45.99 86.72 -11.43
C GLY A 395 -47.41 86.40 -11.00
N ARG A 396 -47.85 86.93 -9.85
CA ARG A 396 -49.18 87.58 -9.66
C ARG A 396 -49.43 87.91 -8.19
N GLY A 397 -49.50 89.22 -7.92
CA GLY A 397 -49.99 89.80 -6.68
C GLY A 397 -49.89 91.32 -6.78
N LYS A 398 -50.98 91.95 -7.25
CA LYS A 398 -51.26 93.37 -7.04
C LYS A 398 -51.60 93.60 -5.58
#